data_AF-A0AA90QMQ8-F1
#
_entry.id   AF-A0AA90QMQ8-F1
#
_cell.length_a   1.000
_cell.length_b   1.000
_cell.length_c   1.000
_cell.angle_alpha   90.00
_cell.angle_beta   90.00
_cell.angle_gamma   90.00
#
_symmetry.space_group_name_H-M   'P 1'
#
loop_
_entity.id
_entity.type
_entity.pdbx_description
1 polymer ?
#
loop_
_entity_poly.entity_id
_entity_poly.type
_entity_poly.pdbx_seq_one_letter_code
_entity_poly.pdbx_strand_id
1 'polypeptide(L)'
;MEVADIAQSTMPIKPSPLTDHDLRQMSDEWVSSLTPSQKENLLVRALAELRKSRDRLNQTPNNSSKPPSSRAPWDRRAPIRGADAPTSAAPMAVHATAAKRKDAPSPLPAPNASSGNSGIRKAGKQPGAKGFGRTQKLAYIEESAHHPDSCAGCGQPLFHDGAVAYTAWDDIDIADKLAGQAGLLLQVTRHTLYASTCSCGHVTRAAHHVAPDDPF
;
A
#
# COMPACT_ATOMS: atom_id res chain seq x y z
N MET A 1 21.81 -28.28 44.84
CA MET A 1 21.24 -27.01 44.31
C MET A 1 22.01 -26.69 43.07
N GLU A 2 21.55 -27.20 41.94
CA GLU A 2 22.17 -27.01 40.64
C GLU A 2 21.29 -26.01 39.89
N VAL A 3 21.78 -24.77 39.77
CA VAL A 3 21.12 -23.72 39.01
C VAL A 3 21.41 -23.99 37.53
N ALA A 4 20.41 -24.52 36.83
CA ALA A 4 20.46 -24.67 35.39
C ALA A 4 20.47 -23.28 34.74
N ASP A 5 21.61 -22.93 34.14
CA ASP A 5 21.75 -21.83 33.19
C ASP A 5 20.88 -22.15 31.97
N ILE A 6 19.68 -21.59 31.92
CA ILE A 6 18.87 -21.53 30.71
C ILE A 6 19.50 -20.43 29.86
N ALA A 7 20.46 -20.82 29.02
CA ALA A 7 20.93 -20.00 27.91
C ALA A 7 19.73 -19.72 27.00
N GLN A 8 19.10 -18.56 27.19
CA GLN A 8 18.13 -18.02 26.26
C GLN A 8 18.86 -17.83 24.94
N SER A 9 18.55 -18.71 23.99
CA SER A 9 18.97 -18.60 22.60
C SER A 9 18.46 -17.25 22.08
N THR A 10 19.32 -16.24 22.10
CA THR A 10 19.08 -14.93 21.52
C THR A 10 19.10 -15.08 20.01
N MET A 11 18.01 -15.62 19.46
CA MET A 11 17.69 -15.45 18.05
C MET A 11 17.81 -13.95 17.77
N PRO A 12 18.67 -13.51 16.83
CA PRO A 12 18.78 -12.10 16.51
C PRO A 12 17.40 -11.66 16.01
N ILE A 13 16.66 -10.93 16.86
CA ILE A 13 15.40 -10.33 16.48
C ILE A 13 15.73 -9.47 15.27
N LYS A 14 15.26 -9.89 14.09
CA LYS A 14 15.47 -9.14 12.85
C LYS A 14 14.93 -7.73 13.13
N PRO A 15 15.76 -6.69 12.98
CA PRO A 15 15.32 -5.36 13.32
C PRO A 15 14.12 -5.00 12.44
N SER A 16 13.03 -4.60 13.09
CA SER A 16 11.84 -4.13 12.38
C SER A 16 12.21 -2.96 11.45
N PRO A 17 11.69 -2.93 10.21
CA PRO A 17 11.98 -1.86 9.28
C PRO A 17 11.52 -0.51 9.84
N LEU A 18 12.26 0.57 9.55
CA LEU A 18 11.86 1.92 9.95
C LEU A 18 10.72 2.41 9.05
N THR A 19 9.57 2.68 9.65
CA THR A 19 8.39 3.18 8.92
C THR A 19 8.42 4.71 8.78
N ASP A 20 7.59 5.28 7.90
CA ASP A 20 7.40 6.74 7.83
C ASP A 20 6.96 7.33 9.17
N HIS A 21 6.18 6.58 9.96
CA HIS A 21 5.80 6.98 11.31
C HIS A 21 7.00 7.09 12.25
N ASP A 22 7.96 6.18 12.13
CA ASP A 22 9.18 6.20 12.95
C ASP A 22 10.08 7.37 12.54
N LEU A 23 10.32 7.54 11.23
CA LEU A 23 11.21 8.57 10.71
C LEU A 23 10.74 9.98 11.08
N ARG A 24 9.44 10.24 11.11
CA ARG A 24 8.88 11.55 11.52
C ARG A 24 9.15 11.93 12.97
N GLN A 25 9.40 10.95 13.84
CA GLN A 25 9.68 11.18 15.26
C GLN A 25 11.16 11.43 15.55
N MET A 26 12.05 11.07 14.61
CA MET A 26 13.50 11.16 14.77
C MET A 26 13.99 12.56 14.42
N SER A 27 14.00 13.46 15.40
CA SER A 27 14.64 14.78 15.26
C SER A 27 16.13 14.73 15.65
N ASP A 28 16.90 15.72 15.21
CA ASP A 28 18.32 15.82 15.54
C ASP A 28 18.56 15.94 17.06
N GLU A 29 17.68 16.66 17.77
CA GLU A 29 17.72 16.78 19.23
C GLU A 29 17.46 15.43 19.90
N TRP A 30 16.45 14.69 19.41
CA TRP A 30 16.13 13.37 19.91
C TRP A 30 17.30 12.40 19.69
N VAL A 31 17.86 12.35 18.48
CA VAL A 31 19.03 11.50 18.18
C VAL A 31 20.19 11.88 19.09
N SER A 32 20.43 13.16 19.33
CA SER A 32 21.50 13.64 20.19
C SER A 32 21.35 13.17 21.64
N SER A 33 20.11 13.05 22.15
CA SER A 33 19.81 12.60 23.51
C SER A 33 20.07 11.10 23.78
N LEU A 34 20.20 10.29 22.73
CA LEU A 34 20.40 8.85 22.85
C LEU A 34 21.81 8.48 23.36
N THR A 35 21.89 7.33 24.04
CA THR A 35 23.17 6.74 24.47
C THR A 35 23.97 6.22 23.27
N PRO A 36 25.30 6.04 23.39
CA PRO A 36 26.13 5.54 22.30
C PRO A 36 25.65 4.21 21.71
N SER A 37 25.27 3.24 22.56
CA SER A 37 24.75 1.94 22.13
C SER A 37 23.40 2.06 21.40
N GLN A 38 22.54 3.00 21.81
CA GLN A 38 21.27 3.25 21.13
C GLN A 38 21.50 3.86 19.74
N LYS A 39 22.46 4.80 19.62
CA LYS A 39 22.86 5.39 18.34
C LYS A 39 23.44 4.33 17.39
N GLU A 40 24.27 3.43 17.89
CA GLU A 40 24.82 2.33 17.10
C GLU A 40 23.72 1.43 16.54
N ASN A 41 22.76 1.00 17.38
CA ASN A 41 21.62 0.21 16.94
C ASN A 41 20.77 0.93 15.88
N LEU A 42 20.51 2.22 16.08
CA LEU A 42 19.79 3.04 15.11
C LEU A 42 20.55 3.14 13.78
N LEU A 43 21.87 3.34 13.82
CA LEU A 43 22.71 3.43 12.63
C LEU A 43 22.72 2.12 11.83
N VAL A 44 22.86 0.97 12.50
CA VAL A 44 22.81 -0.34 11.84
C VAL A 44 21.50 -0.54 11.09
N ARG A 45 20.38 -0.16 11.71
CA ARG A 45 19.04 -0.25 11.11
C ARG A 45 18.86 0.72 9.95
N ALA A 46 19.26 1.97 10.13
CA ALA A 46 19.21 2.98 9.09
C ALA A 46 20.04 2.57 7.87
N LEU A 47 21.24 2.00 8.08
CA LEU A 47 22.08 1.48 7.00
C LEU A 47 21.41 0.31 6.25
N ALA A 48 20.75 -0.60 6.95
CA ALA A 48 19.99 -1.69 6.32
C ALA A 48 18.85 -1.15 5.45
N GLU A 49 18.07 -0.20 5.97
CA GLU A 49 16.97 0.44 5.22
C GLU A 49 17.47 1.28 4.03
N LEU A 50 18.60 1.98 4.17
CA LEU A 50 19.20 2.71 3.07
C LEU A 50 19.71 1.79 1.95
N ARG A 51 20.32 0.65 2.30
CA ARG A 51 20.72 -0.37 1.32
C ARG A 51 19.49 -0.91 0.58
N LYS A 52 18.46 -1.33 1.32
CA LYS A 52 17.19 -1.81 0.75
C LYS A 52 16.52 -0.77 -0.14
N SER A 53 16.49 0.49 0.28
CA SER A 53 15.92 1.60 -0.47
C SER A 53 16.70 1.89 -1.75
N ARG A 54 18.03 1.90 -1.67
CA ARG A 54 18.91 2.06 -2.85
C ARG A 54 18.69 0.93 -3.83
N ASP A 55 18.65 -0.32 -3.35
CA ASP A 55 18.47 -1.49 -4.21
C ASP A 55 17.09 -1.44 -4.88
N ARG A 56 16.04 -1.03 -4.16
CA ARG A 56 14.70 -0.79 -4.72
C ARG A 56 14.68 0.31 -5.78
N LEU A 57 15.39 1.42 -5.56
CA LEU A 57 15.51 2.51 -6.54
C LEU A 57 16.30 2.09 -7.78
N ASN A 58 17.29 1.22 -7.61
CA ASN A 58 18.10 0.68 -8.70
C ASN A 58 17.36 -0.38 -9.54
N GLN A 59 16.16 -0.82 -9.13
CA GLN A 59 15.35 -1.75 -9.92
C GLN A 59 14.70 -1.06 -11.11
N THR A 60 15.33 -1.20 -12.28
CA THR A 60 14.83 -0.77 -13.59
C THR A 60 14.34 -1.96 -14.40
N PRO A 61 13.54 -1.76 -15.47
CA PRO A 61 13.18 -2.85 -16.39
C PRO A 61 14.37 -3.52 -17.10
N ASN A 62 15.58 -2.95 -17.00
CA ASN A 62 16.78 -3.45 -17.68
C ASN A 62 17.65 -4.34 -16.78
N ASN A 63 17.42 -4.34 -15.47
CA ASN A 63 18.17 -5.12 -14.47
C ASN A 63 17.26 -5.82 -13.44
N SER A 64 15.95 -5.81 -13.69
CA SER A 64 14.93 -6.45 -12.86
C SER A 64 13.77 -6.89 -13.75
N SER A 65 13.04 -7.94 -13.37
CA SER A 65 11.86 -8.45 -14.07
C SER A 65 10.64 -7.50 -14.07
N LYS A 66 10.85 -6.21 -13.78
CA LYS A 66 9.81 -5.18 -13.89
C LYS A 66 9.47 -4.97 -15.36
N PRO A 67 8.18 -4.97 -15.74
CA PRO A 67 7.82 -4.80 -17.14
C PRO A 67 8.28 -3.42 -17.65
N PRO A 68 8.58 -3.29 -18.96
CA PRO A 68 8.97 -2.01 -19.57
C PRO A 68 7.92 -0.90 -19.37
N SER A 69 6.65 -1.26 -19.16
CA SER A 69 5.55 -0.35 -18.85
C SER A 69 5.68 0.33 -17.48
N SER A 70 6.50 -0.20 -16.55
CA SER A 70 6.79 0.41 -15.24
C SER A 70 7.72 1.63 -15.31
N ARG A 71 8.24 2.00 -16.49
CA ARG A 71 8.99 3.25 -16.66
C ARG A 71 8.09 4.44 -16.43
N ALA A 72 8.61 5.45 -15.73
CA ALA A 72 7.94 6.72 -15.59
C ALA A 72 7.69 7.35 -16.98
N PRO A 73 6.62 8.14 -17.16
CA PRO A 73 6.28 8.71 -18.47
C PRO A 73 7.41 9.52 -19.12
N TRP A 74 8.25 10.17 -18.33
CA TRP A 74 9.40 10.97 -18.79
C TRP A 74 10.66 10.13 -19.11
N ASP A 75 10.76 8.89 -18.61
CA ASP A 75 11.86 7.96 -18.93
C ASP A 75 11.61 7.14 -20.21
N ARG A 76 10.41 7.30 -20.79
CA ARG A 76 10.09 6.76 -22.12
C ARG A 76 10.87 7.58 -23.13
N ARG A 77 12.07 7.11 -23.49
CA ARG A 77 12.77 7.62 -24.67
C ARG A 77 11.78 7.55 -25.83
N ALA A 78 11.41 8.72 -26.37
CA ALA A 78 10.68 8.78 -27.63
C ALA A 78 11.45 7.91 -28.63
N PRO A 79 10.77 7.09 -29.46
CA PRO A 79 11.49 6.35 -30.48
C PRO A 79 12.24 7.37 -31.31
N ILE A 80 13.58 7.34 -31.21
CA ILE A 80 14.46 8.07 -32.12
C ILE A 80 14.12 7.47 -33.47
N ARG A 81 13.31 8.18 -34.26
CA ARG A 81 13.13 7.86 -35.67
C ARG A 81 14.53 7.91 -36.27
N GLY A 82 14.92 6.82 -36.93
CA GLY A 82 16.28 6.51 -37.34
C GLY A 82 17.06 7.73 -37.81
N ALA A 83 18.23 7.93 -37.21
CA ALA A 83 19.22 8.86 -37.70
C ALA A 83 19.93 8.23 -38.90
N ASP A 84 19.23 8.18 -40.04
CA ASP A 84 19.86 8.19 -41.34
C ASP A 84 19.87 9.65 -41.81
N ALA A 85 21.04 10.30 -41.76
CA ALA A 85 21.32 11.50 -42.53
C ALA A 85 22.00 11.09 -43.85
N PRO A 86 22.05 11.91 -44.92
CA PRO A 86 21.60 13.31 -45.06
C PRO A 86 20.79 13.56 -46.36
N THR A 87 20.19 14.75 -46.53
CA THR A 87 20.35 15.61 -47.73
C THR A 87 19.52 16.89 -47.62
N SER A 88 20.21 17.97 -47.97
CA SER A 88 19.86 19.36 -48.22
C SER A 88 18.43 19.70 -48.73
N ALA A 89 17.94 20.84 -48.24
CA ALA A 89 17.21 21.91 -48.96
C ALA A 89 15.85 22.30 -48.34
N ALA A 90 15.83 23.47 -47.70
CA ALA A 90 14.69 24.39 -47.70
C ALA A 90 14.94 25.40 -48.85
N PRO A 91 13.96 26.14 -49.43
CA PRO A 91 12.79 26.72 -48.73
C PRO A 91 11.46 26.88 -49.55
N MET A 92 10.38 27.30 -48.84
CA MET A 92 9.24 28.16 -49.26
C MET A 92 8.36 27.77 -50.48
N ALA A 93 7.06 28.06 -50.58
CA ALA A 93 5.97 28.53 -49.73
C ALA A 93 4.64 28.37 -50.52
N VAL A 94 3.52 28.33 -49.78
CA VAL A 94 2.12 28.67 -50.12
C VAL A 94 1.39 28.01 -51.32
N HIS A 95 0.22 27.39 -51.06
CA HIS A 95 -1.08 28.08 -51.08
C HIS A 95 -2.27 27.13 -50.77
N ALA A 96 -3.25 27.70 -50.04
CA ALA A 96 -4.70 27.55 -50.21
C ALA A 96 -5.35 26.18 -49.86
N THR A 97 -6.52 26.06 -49.21
CA THR A 97 -7.56 27.00 -48.76
C THR A 97 -8.60 26.21 -47.94
N ALA A 98 -9.37 26.94 -47.13
CA ALA A 98 -10.75 26.67 -46.69
C ALA A 98 -11.00 25.53 -45.67
N ALA A 99 -11.89 25.63 -44.69
CA ALA A 99 -12.68 26.70 -44.08
C ALA A 99 -13.16 26.11 -42.72
N LYS A 100 -12.88 26.74 -41.57
CA LYS A 100 -13.74 27.70 -40.84
C LYS A 100 -15.07 27.07 -40.35
N ARG A 101 -15.15 26.69 -39.06
CA ARG A 101 -15.96 27.33 -37.96
C ARG A 101 -17.44 26.91 -37.95
N LYS A 102 -18.24 26.95 -36.88
CA LYS A 102 -18.15 27.22 -35.43
C LYS A 102 -19.54 26.91 -34.86
N ASP A 103 -19.56 26.60 -33.56
CA ASP A 103 -20.52 27.02 -32.54
C ASP A 103 -22.05 26.89 -32.75
N ALA A 104 -22.64 26.25 -31.73
CA ALA A 104 -24.02 26.30 -31.20
C ALA A 104 -24.76 27.66 -31.39
N PRO A 105 -26.12 27.75 -31.36
CA PRO A 105 -26.91 27.30 -30.21
C PRO A 105 -28.33 26.74 -30.46
N SER A 106 -28.86 26.23 -29.34
CA SER A 106 -30.16 25.63 -29.03
C SER A 106 -31.42 26.34 -29.56
N PRO A 107 -32.47 25.59 -29.92
CA PRO A 107 -33.85 26.04 -29.80
C PRO A 107 -34.64 25.25 -28.73
N LEU A 108 -35.52 25.99 -28.04
CA LEU A 108 -36.48 25.55 -27.01
C LEU A 108 -37.41 24.40 -27.49
N PRO A 109 -37.89 23.51 -26.61
CA PRO A 109 -38.81 22.46 -27.00
C PRO A 109 -40.27 22.95 -27.00
N ALA A 110 -40.99 22.68 -28.10
CA ALA A 110 -42.44 22.71 -28.15
C ALA A 110 -43.03 21.39 -27.61
N PRO A 111 -44.20 21.41 -26.95
CA PRO A 111 -44.79 20.21 -26.35
C PRO A 111 -45.57 19.42 -27.40
N ASN A 112 -45.42 18.09 -27.43
CA ASN A 112 -46.50 17.24 -27.93
C ASN A 112 -46.42 15.80 -27.39
N ALA A 113 -47.50 15.47 -26.68
CA ALA A 113 -48.28 14.26 -26.75
C ALA A 113 -47.55 12.93 -27.07
N SER A 114 -47.47 12.12 -26.02
CA SER A 114 -47.73 10.67 -26.00
C SER A 114 -48.07 10.00 -27.33
N SER A 115 -47.19 9.10 -27.76
CA SER A 115 -47.58 7.93 -28.55
C SER A 115 -46.72 6.76 -28.11
N GLY A 116 -47.38 5.76 -27.53
CA GLY A 116 -46.75 4.55 -27.05
C GLY A 116 -46.09 3.79 -28.20
N ASN A 117 -44.82 3.44 -27.99
CA ASN A 117 -44.19 2.39 -28.76
C ASN A 117 -43.53 1.46 -27.75
N SER A 118 -44.16 0.31 -27.50
CA SER A 118 -43.61 -0.76 -26.68
C SER A 118 -42.45 -1.42 -27.43
N GLY A 119 -41.32 -0.73 -27.45
CA GLY A 119 -40.05 -1.26 -27.93
C GLY A 119 -39.62 -2.43 -27.03
N ILE A 120 -39.26 -3.53 -27.69
CA ILE A 120 -38.67 -4.73 -27.10
C ILE A 120 -37.55 -4.29 -26.14
N ARG A 121 -37.79 -4.44 -24.83
CA ARG A 121 -36.83 -4.02 -23.80
C ARG A 121 -35.56 -4.86 -23.95
N LYS A 122 -34.42 -4.20 -24.20
CA LYS A 122 -33.10 -4.86 -24.19
C LYS A 122 -32.92 -5.57 -22.84
N ALA A 123 -32.48 -6.83 -22.89
CA ALA A 123 -32.22 -7.63 -21.70
C ALA A 123 -31.18 -6.93 -20.81
N GLY A 124 -31.50 -6.77 -19.53
CA GLY A 124 -30.66 -6.08 -18.54
C GLY A 124 -31.45 -5.12 -17.67
N LYS A 125 -30.90 -4.79 -16.50
CA LYS A 125 -31.46 -3.74 -15.63
C LYS A 125 -31.36 -2.39 -16.33
N GLN A 126 -32.41 -1.58 -16.23
CA GLN A 126 -32.43 -0.24 -16.80
C GLN A 126 -31.33 0.63 -16.14
N PRO A 127 -30.66 1.52 -16.89
CA PRO A 127 -29.78 2.54 -16.31
C PRO A 127 -30.52 3.31 -15.21
N GLY A 128 -29.96 3.35 -13.99
CA GLY A 128 -30.58 3.96 -12.82
C GLY A 128 -31.44 3.03 -11.95
N ALA A 129 -31.62 1.76 -12.32
CA ALA A 129 -32.31 0.79 -11.46
C ALA A 129 -31.53 0.56 -10.15
N LYS A 130 -32.25 0.59 -9.02
CA LYS A 130 -31.65 0.36 -7.69
C LYS A 130 -30.96 -1.00 -7.64
N GLY A 131 -29.66 -0.97 -7.33
CA GLY A 131 -28.89 -2.17 -7.01
C GLY A 131 -29.29 -2.68 -5.62
N PHE A 132 -29.48 -3.98 -5.47
CA PHE A 132 -29.57 -4.64 -4.17
C PHE A 132 -28.25 -5.38 -3.96
N GLY A 133 -27.37 -4.77 -3.15
CA GLY A 133 -26.14 -5.42 -2.70
C GLY A 133 -26.42 -6.39 -1.55
N ARG A 134 -25.40 -7.15 -1.15
CA ARG A 134 -25.46 -7.95 0.07
C ARG A 134 -25.41 -7.00 1.27
N THR A 135 -26.33 -7.14 2.22
CA THR A 135 -26.42 -6.31 3.44
C THR A 135 -25.93 -7.04 4.69
N GLN A 136 -25.37 -8.24 4.53
CA GLN A 136 -24.94 -9.08 5.65
C GLN A 136 -23.79 -8.41 6.39
N LYS A 137 -23.98 -8.14 7.69
CA LYS A 137 -22.95 -7.69 8.60
C LYS A 137 -22.40 -8.92 9.32
N LEU A 138 -21.12 -9.23 9.10
CA LEU A 138 -20.45 -10.31 9.81
C LEU A 138 -19.90 -9.75 11.11
N ALA A 139 -20.26 -10.36 12.23
CA ALA A 139 -19.63 -10.07 13.52
C ALA A 139 -18.34 -10.88 13.65
N TYR A 140 -17.30 -10.30 14.22
CA TYR A 140 -16.11 -11.05 14.58
C TYR A 140 -16.40 -11.95 15.79
N ILE A 141 -15.80 -13.14 15.79
CA ILE A 141 -15.93 -14.14 16.84
C ILE A 141 -14.62 -14.39 17.58
N GLU A 142 -13.51 -13.90 17.02
CA GLU A 142 -12.18 -13.96 17.62
C GLU A 142 -11.48 -12.60 17.57
N GLU A 143 -10.56 -12.39 18.49
CA GLU A 143 -9.73 -11.20 18.58
C GLU A 143 -8.25 -11.59 18.67
N SER A 144 -7.40 -10.83 18.00
CA SER A 144 -5.95 -11.03 17.98
C SER A 144 -5.25 -9.69 18.17
N ALA A 145 -4.53 -9.55 19.28
CA ALA A 145 -3.82 -8.32 19.65
C ALA A 145 -2.35 -8.40 19.26
N HIS A 146 -1.87 -7.38 18.55
CA HIS A 146 -0.52 -7.28 18.02
C HIS A 146 0.20 -6.09 18.63
N HIS A 147 1.31 -6.37 19.31
CA HIS A 147 2.11 -5.37 20.01
C HIS A 147 3.55 -5.33 19.47
N PRO A 148 4.22 -4.18 19.53
CA PRO A 148 5.63 -4.10 19.20
C PRO A 148 6.48 -4.61 20.39
N ASP A 149 7.37 -5.57 20.14
CA ASP A 149 8.23 -6.14 21.18
C ASP A 149 9.47 -5.28 21.50
N SER A 150 9.89 -4.44 20.55
CA SER A 150 11.09 -3.60 20.68
C SER A 150 10.90 -2.22 20.06
N CYS A 151 11.59 -1.23 20.62
CA CYS A 151 11.52 0.15 20.18
C CYS A 151 12.12 0.32 18.79
N ALA A 152 11.37 0.92 17.86
CA ALA A 152 11.87 1.22 16.54
C ALA A 152 12.98 2.29 16.54
N GLY A 153 13.03 3.15 17.55
CA GLY A 153 14.09 4.13 17.73
C GLY A 153 15.36 3.56 18.35
N CYS A 154 15.29 3.15 19.62
CA CYS A 154 16.49 2.80 20.40
C CYS A 154 16.76 1.29 20.53
N GLY A 155 15.85 0.44 20.06
CA GLY A 155 15.99 -1.03 20.11
C GLY A 155 15.74 -1.68 21.48
N GLN A 156 15.40 -0.91 22.51
CA GLN A 156 15.06 -1.46 23.83
C GLN A 156 13.75 -2.24 23.81
N PRO A 157 13.57 -3.28 24.65
CA PRO A 157 12.32 -4.00 24.76
C PRO A 157 11.18 -3.07 25.17
N LEU A 158 10.00 -3.32 24.62
CA LEU A 158 8.77 -2.59 24.97
C LEU A 158 7.85 -3.48 25.79
N PHE A 159 7.20 -2.87 26.77
CA PHE A 159 6.12 -3.51 27.51
C PHE A 159 4.79 -3.26 26.81
N HIS A 160 3.88 -4.21 26.98
CA HIS A 160 2.54 -4.16 26.43
C HIS A 160 1.61 -3.31 27.31
N ASP A 161 1.99 -3.08 28.57
CA ASP A 161 1.22 -2.25 29.49
C ASP A 161 1.22 -0.78 29.04
N GLY A 162 0.04 -0.16 29.07
CA GLY A 162 -0.18 1.18 28.54
C GLY A 162 -0.14 1.30 27.01
N ALA A 163 -0.06 0.19 26.27
CA ALA A 163 -0.12 0.23 24.81
C ALA A 163 -1.50 0.68 24.31
N VAL A 164 -1.52 1.49 23.25
CA VAL A 164 -2.75 2.10 22.71
C VAL A 164 -3.06 1.52 21.34
N ALA A 165 -4.28 0.99 21.15
CA ALA A 165 -4.75 0.53 19.85
C ALA A 165 -4.79 1.70 18.86
N TYR A 166 -4.18 1.53 17.68
CA TYR A 166 -4.11 2.60 16.67
C TYR A 166 -4.81 2.23 15.35
N THR A 167 -4.99 0.94 15.07
CA THR A 167 -5.76 0.46 13.91
C THR A 167 -6.21 -0.99 14.12
N ALA A 168 -7.20 -1.42 13.36
CA ALA A 168 -7.69 -2.80 13.36
C ALA A 168 -8.26 -3.20 11.99
N TRP A 169 -8.23 -4.49 11.67
CA TRP A 169 -8.89 -5.08 10.51
C TRP A 169 -9.55 -6.42 10.87
N ASP A 170 -10.48 -6.87 10.02
CA ASP A 170 -11.23 -8.12 10.20
C ASP A 170 -10.76 -9.02 9.08
N ASP A 171 -10.14 -10.14 9.43
CA ASP A 171 -9.86 -11.21 8.48
C ASP A 171 -11.04 -12.19 8.48
N ILE A 172 -11.46 -12.60 7.29
CA ILE A 172 -12.58 -13.50 7.08
C ILE A 172 -12.04 -14.76 6.43
N ASP A 173 -12.07 -15.85 7.18
CA ASP A 173 -11.63 -17.16 6.74
C ASP A 173 -12.79 -18.15 6.65
N ILE A 174 -12.57 -19.23 5.91
CA ILE A 174 -13.49 -20.36 5.85
C ILE A 174 -13.17 -21.27 7.03
N ALA A 175 -14.12 -21.39 7.96
CA ALA A 175 -13.99 -22.26 9.11
C ALA A 175 -14.19 -23.74 8.72
N ASP A 176 -13.76 -24.63 9.60
CA ASP A 176 -13.99 -26.06 9.46
C ASP A 176 -15.48 -26.39 9.34
N LYS A 177 -15.81 -27.32 8.43
CA LYS A 177 -17.19 -27.76 8.24
C LYS A 177 -17.66 -28.57 9.45
N LEU A 178 -18.80 -28.16 10.02
CA LEU A 178 -19.50 -28.98 10.99
C LEU A 178 -20.23 -30.15 10.28
N ALA A 179 -20.08 -31.36 10.80
CA ALA A 179 -20.71 -32.55 10.24
C ALA A 179 -22.24 -32.38 10.16
N GLY A 180 -22.81 -32.64 8.97
CA GLY A 180 -24.26 -32.51 8.73
C GLY A 180 -24.74 -31.10 8.37
N GLN A 181 -23.86 -30.10 8.36
CA GLN A 181 -24.23 -28.72 8.02
C GLN A 181 -23.91 -28.40 6.56
N ALA A 182 -24.93 -27.95 5.81
CA ALA A 182 -24.75 -27.50 4.44
C ALA A 182 -24.29 -26.03 4.41
N GLY A 183 -23.22 -25.74 3.66
CA GLY A 183 -22.70 -24.38 3.47
C GLY A 183 -21.20 -24.25 3.77
N LEU A 184 -20.69 -23.02 3.62
CA LEU A 184 -19.39 -22.61 4.15
C LEU A 184 -19.62 -21.91 5.48
N LEU A 185 -18.90 -22.31 6.51
CA LEU A 185 -18.83 -21.57 7.76
C LEU A 185 -17.75 -20.50 7.60
N LEU A 186 -18.04 -19.29 8.08
CA LEU A 186 -17.09 -18.19 8.06
C LEU A 186 -16.63 -17.94 9.49
N GLN A 187 -15.33 -17.77 9.67
CA GLN A 187 -14.71 -17.28 10.89
C GLN A 187 -14.20 -15.88 10.62
N VAL A 188 -14.49 -14.97 11.53
CA VAL A 188 -14.08 -13.58 11.41
C VAL A 188 -13.25 -13.22 12.63
N THR A 189 -12.00 -12.86 12.40
CA THR A 189 -11.01 -12.53 13.43
C THR A 189 -10.64 -11.06 13.33
N ARG A 190 -10.86 -10.31 14.43
CA ARG A 190 -10.43 -8.91 14.52
C ARG A 190 -8.97 -8.87 14.95
N HIS A 191 -8.10 -8.43 14.05
CA HIS A 191 -6.72 -8.11 14.39
C HIS A 191 -6.62 -6.64 14.81
N THR A 192 -6.08 -6.38 15.99
CA THR A 192 -5.88 -5.03 16.54
C THR A 192 -4.39 -4.76 16.71
N LEU A 193 -3.89 -3.68 16.11
CA LEU A 193 -2.49 -3.26 16.25
C LEU A 193 -2.37 -2.15 17.28
N TYR A 194 -1.38 -2.33 18.15
CA TYR A 194 -1.08 -1.42 19.24
C TYR A 194 0.19 -0.62 18.97
N ALA A 195 0.25 0.55 19.59
CA ALA A 195 1.41 1.40 19.67
C ALA A 195 1.87 1.52 21.12
N SER A 196 3.18 1.50 21.35
CA SER A 196 3.78 1.63 22.69
C SER A 196 4.83 2.72 22.70
N THR A 197 4.83 3.51 23.77
CA THR A 197 5.81 4.59 24.00
C THR A 197 7.02 4.04 24.75
N CYS A 198 8.21 4.23 24.19
CA CYS A 198 9.46 3.87 24.84
C CYS A 198 9.90 4.92 25.86
N SER A 199 10.75 4.53 26.82
CA SER A 199 11.43 5.47 27.73
C SER A 199 12.33 6.48 27.01
N CYS A 200 12.76 6.18 25.76
CA CYS A 200 13.45 7.16 24.92
C CYS A 200 12.50 8.20 24.27
N GLY A 201 11.19 8.14 24.54
CA GLY A 201 10.19 9.04 23.95
C GLY A 201 9.64 8.62 22.58
N HIS A 202 10.26 7.63 21.92
CA HIS A 202 9.80 7.12 20.62
C HIS A 202 8.54 6.26 20.76
N VAL A 203 7.53 6.51 19.93
CA VAL A 203 6.31 5.68 19.83
C VAL A 203 6.49 4.67 18.71
N THR A 204 6.48 3.38 19.05
CA THR A 204 6.59 2.29 18.07
C THR A 204 5.22 1.71 17.81
N ARG A 205 4.90 1.46 16.53
CA ARG A 205 3.67 0.78 16.11
C ARG A 205 3.98 -0.66 15.74
N ALA A 206 3.18 -1.60 16.23
CA ALA A 206 3.18 -2.95 15.68
C ALA A 206 2.84 -2.86 14.18
N ALA A 207 3.58 -3.59 13.35
CA ALA A 207 3.26 -3.69 11.93
C ALA A 207 2.21 -4.77 11.71
N HIS A 208 1.39 -4.61 10.67
CA HIS A 208 0.62 -5.74 10.13
C HIS A 208 1.58 -6.89 9.85
N HIS A 209 1.14 -8.14 10.04
CA HIS A 209 1.94 -9.30 9.66
C HIS A 209 2.31 -9.20 8.17
N VAL A 210 3.54 -8.78 7.91
CA VAL A 210 4.18 -8.99 6.63
C VAL A 210 4.69 -10.40 6.70
N ALA A 211 4.30 -11.25 5.75
CA ALA A 211 4.88 -12.57 5.63
C ALA A 211 6.41 -12.44 5.72
N PRO A 212 7.11 -13.31 6.45
CA PRO A 212 8.57 -13.29 6.47
C PRO A 212 9.07 -13.28 5.02
N ASP A 213 10.12 -12.50 4.74
CA ASP A 213 10.72 -12.48 3.41
C ASP A 213 10.98 -13.95 3.00
N ASP A 214 10.42 -14.34 1.84
CA ASP A 214 10.53 -15.69 1.31
C ASP A 214 12.03 -16.03 1.16
N PRO A 215 12.55 -17.14 1.72
CA PRO A 215 13.98 -17.42 1.77
C PRO A 215 14.55 -17.93 0.43
N PHE A 216 14.23 -17.25 -0.69
CA PHE A 216 14.72 -17.58 -2.03
C PHE A 216 15.77 -16.58 -2.52
#